data_AF-A0A952UD15-F1
#
_entry.id   AF-A0A952UD15-F1
#
_cell.length_a   1.000
_cell.length_b   1.000
_cell.length_c   1.000
_cell.angle_alpha   90.00
_cell.angle_beta   90.00
_cell.angle_gamma   90.00
#
_symmetry.space_group_name_H-M   'P 1'
#
loop_
_entity.id
_entity.type
_entity.pdbx_description
1 polymer ?
#
loop_
_entity_poly.entity_id
_entity_poly.type
_entity_poly.pdbx_seq_one_letter_code
_entity_poly.pdbx_strand_id
1 'polypeptide(L)'
;DEQTRGERLRRVEYSPTASGLEALRSWLTESHEEPSLRDPLLLQSLFFDMVDPVEAERVLNSAVSSLRRSIEQWEVHRTKLLARNTPLLIERLARRPESDHRRISEIKAHVFDHLIESAQLRIRWAERMIEIVNSGS
;
A
#
# COMPACT_ATOMS: atom_id res chain seq x y z
N ASP A 1 35.25 34.27 -25.25
CA ASP A 1 34.43 33.19 -24.67
C ASP A 1 33.92 33.57 -23.30
N GLU A 2 32.67 34.00 -23.22
CA GLU A 2 31.97 34.15 -21.95
C GLU A 2 30.60 33.45 -22.10
N GLN A 3 30.56 32.20 -21.64
CA GLN A 3 29.36 31.38 -21.65
C GLN A 3 28.51 31.74 -20.44
N THR A 4 27.35 32.34 -20.69
CA THR A 4 26.41 32.81 -19.68
C THR A 4 25.89 31.63 -18.84
N ARG A 5 26.14 31.73 -17.54
CA ARG A 5 25.72 30.84 -16.44
C ARG A 5 24.21 30.57 -16.50
N GLY A 6 23.83 29.29 -16.46
CA GLY A 6 22.45 28.80 -16.66
C GLY A 6 21.36 29.47 -15.84
N GLU A 7 20.18 29.60 -16.45
CA GLU A 7 18.98 30.19 -15.85
C GLU A 7 18.58 29.48 -14.55
N ARG A 8 18.30 30.30 -13.52
CA ARG A 8 17.87 29.87 -12.20
C ARG A 8 16.51 29.17 -12.31
N LEU A 9 16.49 27.84 -12.12
CA LEU A 9 15.26 27.03 -12.09
C LEU A 9 14.26 27.63 -11.09
N ARG A 10 13.09 28.06 -11.59
CA ARG A 10 11.95 28.49 -10.76
C ARG A 10 11.19 27.25 -10.28
N ARG A 11 11.07 27.10 -8.96
CA ARG A 11 10.24 26.06 -8.34
C ARG A 11 8.88 26.63 -7.98
N VAL A 12 7.80 26.00 -8.46
CA VAL A 12 6.43 26.30 -8.03
C VAL A 12 6.10 25.41 -6.83
N GLU A 13 5.62 26.01 -5.75
CA GLU A 13 5.16 25.31 -4.57
C GLU A 13 3.65 25.48 -4.43
N TYR A 14 2.93 24.37 -4.31
CA TYR A 14 1.48 24.37 -4.12
C TYR A 14 1.14 24.29 -2.63
N SER A 15 0.21 25.13 -2.20
CA SER A 15 -0.35 25.11 -0.85
C SER A 15 -1.87 24.97 -0.94
N PRO A 16 -2.51 24.20 -0.04
CA PRO A 16 -3.96 24.07 -0.04
C PRO A 16 -4.61 25.41 0.30
N THR A 17 -5.62 25.79 -0.47
CA THR A 17 -6.48 26.94 -0.17
C THR A 17 -7.42 26.61 1.01
N ALA A 18 -8.07 27.63 1.57
CA ALA A 18 -9.13 27.42 2.56
C ALA A 18 -10.24 26.50 2.01
N SER A 19 -10.71 26.76 0.80
CA SER A 19 -11.70 25.91 0.11
C SER A 19 -11.19 24.49 -0.12
N GLY A 20 -9.90 24.30 -0.41
CA GLY A 20 -9.29 22.98 -0.55
C GLY A 20 -9.23 22.21 0.77
N LEU A 21 -8.98 22.90 1.90
CA LEU A 21 -9.02 22.28 3.22
C LEU A 21 -10.44 21.91 3.64
N GLU A 22 -11.43 22.72 3.30
CA GLU A 22 -12.85 22.40 3.54
C GLU A 22 -13.29 21.19 2.71
N ALA A 23 -12.96 21.15 1.42
CA ALA A 23 -13.23 20.01 0.55
C ALA A 23 -12.58 18.72 1.09
N LEU A 24 -11.32 18.80 1.54
CA LEU A 24 -10.65 17.66 2.16
C LEU A 24 -11.37 17.19 3.43
N ARG A 25 -11.84 18.10 4.28
CA ARG A 25 -12.58 17.73 5.51
C ARG A 25 -13.93 17.10 5.20
N SER A 26 -14.65 17.61 4.21
CA SER A 26 -15.89 17.02 3.73
C SER A 26 -15.66 15.57 3.30
N TRP A 27 -14.66 15.35 2.45
CA TRP A 27 -14.31 14.03 1.96
C TRP A 27 -13.94 13.04 3.08
N LEU A 28 -13.20 13.50 4.10
CA LEU A 28 -12.83 12.66 5.26
C LEU A 28 -14.03 12.15 6.09
N THR A 29 -15.22 12.73 5.90
CA THR A 29 -16.45 12.34 6.59
C THR A 29 -17.43 11.58 5.69
N GLU A 30 -17.07 11.35 4.44
CA GLU A 30 -17.89 10.57 3.50
C GLU A 30 -17.79 9.08 3.80
N SER A 31 -18.93 8.40 3.79
CA SER A 31 -18.96 6.93 3.81
C SER A 31 -18.74 6.42 2.40
N HIS A 32 -17.86 5.42 2.27
CA HIS A 32 -17.65 4.72 1.01
C HIS A 32 -18.22 3.31 1.10
N GLU A 33 -18.93 2.89 0.05
CA GLU A 33 -19.32 1.48 -0.12
C GLU A 33 -18.11 0.66 -0.53
N GLU A 34 -18.11 -0.62 -0.16
CA GLU A 34 -17.07 -1.56 -0.59
C GLU A 34 -17.11 -1.68 -2.12
N PRO A 35 -15.97 -1.52 -2.82
CA PRO A 35 -15.95 -1.65 -4.27
C PRO A 35 -16.30 -3.08 -4.71
N SER A 36 -16.87 -3.20 -5.91
CA SER A 36 -17.10 -4.52 -6.52
C SER A 36 -15.79 -5.31 -6.63
N LEU A 37 -15.79 -6.56 -6.18
CA LEU A 37 -14.60 -7.43 -6.25
C LEU A 37 -14.18 -7.68 -7.70
N ARG A 38 -12.97 -7.24 -8.07
CA ARG A 38 -12.34 -7.46 -9.38
C ARG A 38 -10.91 -7.95 -9.17
N ASP A 39 -10.75 -9.24 -8.91
CA ASP A 39 -9.45 -9.87 -8.68
C ASP A 39 -9.16 -10.90 -9.78
N PRO A 40 -8.16 -10.64 -10.66
CA PRO A 40 -7.86 -11.52 -11.78
C PRO A 40 -7.27 -12.87 -11.33
N LEU A 41 -6.54 -12.91 -10.20
CA LEU A 41 -6.00 -14.16 -9.68
C LEU A 41 -7.11 -15.03 -9.10
N LEU A 42 -8.09 -14.44 -8.40
CA LEU A 42 -9.29 -15.19 -7.97
C LEU A 42 -10.05 -15.74 -9.15
N LEU A 43 -10.31 -14.92 -10.19
CA LEU A 43 -10.99 -15.37 -11.39
C LEU A 43 -10.22 -16.50 -12.09
N GLN A 44 -8.90 -16.35 -12.26
CA GLN A 44 -8.05 -17.37 -12.85
C GLN A 44 -8.08 -18.68 -12.04
N SER A 45 -8.10 -18.58 -10.71
CA SER A 45 -8.08 -19.75 -9.81
C SER A 45 -9.33 -20.62 -9.90
N LEU A 46 -10.45 -20.07 -10.40
CA LEU A 46 -11.66 -20.87 -10.67
C LEU A 46 -11.47 -21.91 -11.76
N PHE A 47 -10.44 -21.74 -12.60
CA PHE A 47 -10.18 -22.58 -13.78
C PHE A 47 -8.87 -23.36 -13.67
N PHE A 48 -8.29 -23.47 -12.47
CA PHE A 48 -7.05 -24.24 -12.29
C PHE A 48 -7.24 -25.75 -12.45
N ASP A 49 -8.48 -26.25 -12.41
CA ASP A 49 -8.85 -27.62 -12.78
C ASP A 49 -8.67 -27.92 -14.29
N MET A 50 -8.56 -26.87 -15.11
CA MET A 50 -8.40 -26.99 -16.57
C MET A 50 -6.94 -26.98 -17.05
N VAL A 51 -5.96 -26.88 -16.15
CA VAL A 51 -4.53 -26.76 -16.48
C VAL A 51 -3.68 -27.76 -15.71
N ASP A 52 -2.43 -27.91 -16.12
CA ASP A 52 -1.44 -28.71 -15.37
C ASP A 52 -1.25 -28.14 -13.95
N PRO A 53 -1.34 -28.97 -12.89
CA PRO A 53 -1.13 -28.55 -11.50
C PRO A 53 0.20 -27.82 -11.26
N VAL A 54 1.28 -28.21 -11.95
CA VAL A 54 2.59 -27.54 -11.88
C VAL A 54 2.52 -26.10 -12.40
N GLU A 55 1.74 -25.85 -13.45
CA GLU A 55 1.55 -24.52 -14.00
C GLU A 55 0.68 -23.65 -13.07
N ALA A 56 -0.38 -24.21 -12.48
CA ALA A 56 -1.19 -23.52 -11.47
C ALA A 56 -0.36 -23.15 -10.23
N GLU A 57 0.46 -24.08 -9.73
CA GLU A 57 1.38 -23.85 -8.63
C GLU A 57 2.38 -22.74 -8.95
N ARG A 58 2.94 -22.71 -10.17
CA ARG A 58 3.88 -21.66 -10.60
C ARG A 58 3.25 -20.26 -10.56
N VAL A 59 1.99 -20.14 -10.98
CA VAL A 59 1.24 -18.87 -10.90
C VAL A 59 1.06 -18.43 -9.45
N LEU A 60 0.63 -19.34 -8.57
CA LEU A 60 0.41 -19.06 -7.14
C LEU A 60 1.72 -18.69 -6.42
N ASN A 61 2.80 -19.41 -6.68
CA ASN A 61 4.13 -19.12 -6.11
C ASN A 61 4.66 -17.74 -6.54
N SER A 62 4.40 -17.32 -7.78
CA SER A 62 4.74 -15.97 -8.25
C SER A 62 3.96 -14.88 -7.49
N ALA A 63 2.67 -15.12 -7.23
CA ALA A 63 1.85 -14.22 -6.42
C ALA A 63 2.35 -14.14 -4.98
N VAL A 64 2.62 -15.29 -4.34
CA VAL A 64 3.19 -15.36 -2.97
C VAL A 64 4.51 -14.60 -2.87
N SER A 65 5.42 -14.83 -3.82
CA SER A 65 6.71 -14.14 -3.85
C SER A 65 6.57 -12.63 -3.97
N SER A 66 5.60 -12.17 -4.76
CA SER A 66 5.32 -10.74 -4.93
C SER A 66 4.74 -10.13 -3.66
N LEU A 67 3.80 -10.81 -3.01
CA LEU A 67 3.21 -10.38 -1.74
C LEU A 67 4.24 -10.30 -0.62
N ARG A 68 5.17 -11.27 -0.52
CA ARG A 68 6.26 -11.24 0.47
C ARG A 68 7.15 -10.00 0.32
N ARG A 69 7.54 -9.65 -0.92
CA ARG A 69 8.29 -8.41 -1.19
C ARG A 69 7.52 -7.15 -0.81
N SER A 70 6.20 -7.13 -1.06
CA SER A 70 5.35 -6.01 -0.65
C SER A 70 5.27 -5.87 0.87
N ILE A 71 5.10 -6.98 1.59
CA ILE A 71 5.10 -7.00 3.06
C ILE A 71 6.38 -6.40 3.62
N GLU A 72 7.56 -6.83 3.15
CA GLU A 72 8.85 -6.29 3.61
C GLU A 72 8.93 -4.76 3.44
N GLN A 73 8.50 -4.24 2.29
CA GLN A 73 8.49 -2.80 2.02
C GLN A 73 7.52 -2.05 2.94
N TRP A 74 6.33 -2.60 3.17
CA TRP A 74 5.33 -2.02 4.05
C TRP A 74 5.74 -2.05 5.51
N GLU A 75 6.35 -3.13 6.00
CA GLU A 75 6.85 -3.25 7.36
C GLU A 75 7.94 -2.21 7.65
N VAL A 76 8.87 -2.02 6.70
CA VAL A 76 9.90 -0.97 6.80
C VAL A 76 9.24 0.41 6.86
N HIS A 77 8.28 0.70 5.99
CA HIS A 77 7.61 2.00 5.98
C HIS A 77 6.77 2.25 7.23
N ARG A 78 6.03 1.23 7.69
CA ARG A 78 5.26 1.24 8.93
C ARG A 78 6.14 1.55 10.13
N THR A 79 7.29 0.86 10.23
CA THR A 79 8.27 1.09 11.31
C THR A 79 8.76 2.53 11.30
N LYS A 80 9.04 3.08 10.11
CA LYS A 80 9.43 4.48 9.94
C LYS A 80 8.34 5.48 10.36
N LEU A 81 7.07 5.18 10.07
CA LEU A 81 5.94 6.00 10.51
C LEU A 81 5.79 6.00 12.03
N LEU A 82 5.88 4.84 12.68
CA LEU A 82 5.83 4.73 14.14
C LEU A 82 7.01 5.46 14.81
N ALA A 83 8.20 5.38 14.21
CA ALA A 83 9.38 6.12 14.64
C ALA A 83 9.32 7.63 14.31
N ARG A 84 8.27 8.10 13.63
CA ARG A 84 8.07 9.50 13.21
C ARG A 84 9.23 10.04 12.36
N ASN A 85 9.86 9.18 11.56
CA ASN A 85 11.11 9.51 10.86
C ASN A 85 10.97 9.59 9.34
N THR A 86 9.74 9.54 8.80
CA THR A 86 9.54 9.80 7.37
C THR A 86 9.52 11.32 7.10
N PRO A 87 10.13 11.80 6.01
CA PRO A 87 10.21 13.25 5.73
C PRO A 87 8.84 13.95 5.78
N LEU A 88 7.82 13.38 5.12
CA LEU A 88 6.47 13.95 5.08
C LEU A 88 5.75 13.91 6.44
N LEU A 89 6.06 12.94 7.30
CA LEU A 89 5.48 12.90 8.64
C LEU A 89 6.14 13.94 9.53
N ILE A 90 7.47 14.09 9.47
CA ILE A 90 8.20 15.12 10.22
C ILE A 90 7.63 16.51 9.88
N GLU A 91 7.48 16.84 8.60
CA GLU A 91 6.89 18.12 8.16
C GLU A 91 5.45 18.30 8.67
N ARG A 92 4.66 17.22 8.67
CA ARG A 92 3.29 17.27 9.18
C ARG A 92 3.24 17.49 10.69
N LEU A 93 4.11 16.83 11.45
CA LEU A 93 4.15 16.91 12.91
C LEU A 93 4.68 18.25 13.41
N ALA A 94 5.60 18.89 12.67
CA ALA A 94 6.10 20.23 12.98
C ALA A 94 4.99 21.31 13.05
N ARG A 95 3.82 21.04 12.45
CA ARG A 95 2.65 21.93 12.43
C ARG A 95 1.51 21.45 13.35
N ARG A 96 1.79 20.55 14.29
CA ARG A 96 0.78 19.93 15.18
C ARG A 96 1.23 19.95 16.64
N PRO A 97 0.30 20.03 17.60
CA PRO A 97 0.61 19.86 19.02
C PRO A 97 1.30 18.51 19.27
N GLU A 98 2.31 18.48 20.13
CA GLU A 98 3.06 17.27 20.47
C GLU A 98 2.15 16.16 21.02
N SER A 99 1.10 16.54 21.76
CA SER A 99 0.07 15.62 22.28
C SER A 99 -0.63 14.80 21.18
N ASP A 100 -0.68 15.31 19.95
CA ASP A 100 -1.30 14.61 18.81
C ASP A 100 -0.33 13.71 18.05
N HIS A 101 1.00 13.86 18.25
CA HIS A 101 2.00 13.24 17.38
C HIS A 101 1.90 11.73 17.35
N ARG A 102 1.73 11.11 18.53
CA ARG A 102 1.56 9.66 18.65
C ARG A 102 0.33 9.16 17.89
N ARG A 103 -0.82 9.81 18.10
CA ARG A 103 -2.07 9.44 17.43
C ARG A 103 -1.94 9.57 15.91
N ILE A 104 -1.31 10.64 15.43
CA ILE A 104 -1.10 10.87 13.99
C ILE A 104 -0.20 9.79 13.39
N SER A 105 0.89 9.42 14.06
CA SER A 105 1.79 8.37 13.57
C SER A 105 1.12 6.99 13.57
N GLU A 106 0.36 6.67 14.61
CA GLU A 106 -0.33 5.38 14.75
C GLU A 106 -1.42 5.21 13.69
N ILE A 107 -2.27 6.22 13.46
CA ILE A 107 -3.30 6.19 12.41
C ILE A 107 -2.67 5.90 11.04
N LYS A 108 -1.53 6.55 10.75
CA LYS A 108 -0.84 6.36 9.46
C LYS A 108 -0.20 5.00 9.34
N ALA A 109 0.45 4.52 10.40
CA ALA A 109 1.04 3.18 10.44
C ALA A 109 -0.04 2.10 10.29
N HIS A 110 -1.23 2.32 10.86
CA HIS A 110 -2.32 1.35 10.84
C HIS A 110 -2.91 1.09 9.46
N VAL A 111 -2.76 2.03 8.51
CA VAL A 111 -3.06 1.76 7.09
C VAL A 111 -2.17 0.62 6.55
N PHE A 112 -0.90 0.59 6.95
CA PHE A 112 0.03 -0.46 6.54
C PHE A 112 -0.19 -1.77 7.28
N ASP A 113 -0.70 -1.74 8.53
CA ASP A 113 -1.15 -2.97 9.21
C ASP A 113 -2.17 -3.71 8.33
N HIS A 114 -3.20 -3.00 7.85
CA HIS A 114 -4.21 -3.60 6.97
C HIS A 114 -3.60 -4.22 5.70
N LEU A 115 -2.67 -3.52 5.04
CA LEU A 115 -2.01 -4.03 3.83
C LEU A 115 -1.21 -5.31 4.13
N ILE A 116 -0.44 -5.32 5.23
CA ILE A 116 0.37 -6.46 5.65
C ILE A 116 -0.52 -7.65 6.00
N GLU A 117 -1.51 -7.44 6.86
CA GLU A 117 -2.42 -8.50 7.31
C GLU A 117 -3.22 -9.10 6.15
N SER A 118 -3.70 -8.26 5.24
CA SER A 118 -4.43 -8.69 4.04
C SER A 118 -3.53 -9.51 3.11
N ALA A 119 -2.28 -9.09 2.90
CA ALA A 119 -1.32 -9.84 2.09
C ALA A 119 -0.92 -11.17 2.74
N GLN A 120 -0.75 -11.21 4.07
CA GLN A 120 -0.50 -12.44 4.80
C GLN A 120 -1.68 -13.42 4.68
N LEU A 121 -2.91 -12.93 4.79
CA LEU A 121 -4.11 -13.74 4.54
C LEU A 121 -4.12 -14.28 3.10
N ARG A 122 -3.79 -13.44 2.12
CA ARG A 122 -3.72 -13.81 0.71
C ARG A 122 -2.65 -14.88 0.44
N ILE A 123 -1.49 -14.78 1.10
CA ILE A 123 -0.43 -15.81 1.02
C ILE A 123 -0.95 -17.15 1.56
N ARG A 124 -1.55 -17.16 2.75
CA ARG A 124 -2.12 -18.40 3.34
C ARG A 124 -3.16 -19.04 2.44
N TRP A 125 -4.03 -18.22 1.84
CA TRP A 125 -4.99 -18.69 0.84
C TRP A 125 -4.30 -19.32 -0.38
N ALA A 126 -3.26 -18.68 -0.91
CA ALA A 126 -2.55 -19.18 -2.09
C ALA A 126 -1.79 -20.47 -1.79
N GLU A 127 -1.13 -20.56 -0.64
CA GLU A 127 -0.45 -21.77 -0.15
C GLU A 127 -1.45 -22.93 -0.01
N ARG A 128 -2.64 -22.67 0.56
CA ARG A 128 -3.71 -23.69 0.61
C ARG A 128 -4.24 -24.08 -0.77
N MET A 129 -4.30 -23.14 -1.72
CA MET A 129 -4.70 -23.45 -3.09
C MET A 129 -3.66 -24.35 -3.79
N ILE A 130 -2.36 -24.14 -3.54
CA ILE A 130 -1.28 -25.02 -4.04
C ILE A 130 -1.48 -26.45 -3.53
N GLU A 131 -1.81 -26.62 -2.25
CA GLU A 131 -2.11 -27.95 -1.70
C GLU A 131 -3.32 -28.60 -2.39
N ILE A 132 -4.36 -27.83 -2.70
CA ILE A 132 -5.58 -28.33 -3.36
C ILE A 132 -5.27 -28.77 -4.80
N VAL A 133 -4.60 -27.94 -5.60
CA VAL A 133 -4.31 -28.29 -7.01
C VAL A 133 -3.41 -29.52 -7.12
N ASN A 134 -2.50 -29.70 -6.16
CA ASN A 134 -1.61 -30.86 -6.12
C ASN A 134 -2.25 -32.12 -5.51
N SER A 135 -3.40 -32.01 -4.84
CA SER A 135 -4.04 -33.15 -4.17
C SER A 135 -4.73 -34.16 -5.10
N GLY A 136 -4.95 -33.79 -6.37
CA GLY A 136 -5.55 -34.64 -7.39
C GLY A 136 -4.57 -35.15 -8.45
N SER A 137 -3.26 -34.93 -8.25
CA SER A 137 -2.17 -35.36 -9.15
C SER A 137 -1.57 -36.71 -8.76
#